data_AF-A0A7X7Z4N6-F1
#
_entry.id   AF-A0A7X7Z4N6-F1
#
_cell.length_a   1.000
_cell.length_b   1.000
_cell.length_c   1.000
_cell.angle_alpha   90.00
_cell.angle_beta   90.00
_cell.angle_gamma   90.00
#
_symmetry.space_group_name_H-M   'P 1'
#
loop_
_entity.id
_entity.type
_entity.pdbx_description
1 polymer ?
#
loop_
_entity_poly.entity_id
_entity_poly.type
_entity_poly.pdbx_seq_one_letter_code
_entity_poly.pdbx_strand_id
1 'polypeptide(L)'
;MAGAIITKLPNNYNREVGYISHYHELDIRQLALYDGLILDYTDQQGCVNLLRQCRSSFIGTLYLLPIFIYSIDKNIDPIAESLSDGVVSSLQVEGVIGKIDKIRN
;
A
#
# COMPACT_ATOMS: atom_id res chain seq x y z
N MET A 1 10.68 2.21 21.20
CA MET A 1 9.91 2.87 20.12
C MET A 1 10.01 1.94 18.93
N ALA A 2 9.01 1.09 18.75
CA ALA A 2 9.00 0.14 17.64
C ALA A 2 8.16 0.78 16.54
N GLY A 3 8.81 1.55 15.66
CA GLY A 3 8.15 2.08 14.48
C GLY A 3 7.56 0.94 13.65
N ALA A 4 6.44 1.18 12.99
CA ALA A 4 5.86 0.25 12.04
C ALA A 4 6.94 -0.30 11.08
N ILE A 5 7.04 -1.62 10.98
CA ILE A 5 8.04 -2.28 10.14
C ILE A 5 7.51 -2.28 8.71
N ILE A 6 7.95 -1.31 7.90
CA ILE A 6 7.74 -1.34 6.45
C ILE A 6 8.81 -2.25 5.85
N THR A 7 8.39 -3.37 5.28
CA THR A 7 9.30 -4.28 4.58
C THR A 7 9.45 -3.82 3.14
N LYS A 8 10.65 -3.41 2.73
CA LYS A 8 10.92 -3.11 1.32
C LYS A 8 10.94 -4.41 0.51
N LEU A 9 10.16 -4.46 -0.56
CA LEU A 9 10.13 -5.62 -1.45
C LEU A 9 11.24 -5.52 -2.51
N PRO A 10 12.12 -6.53 -2.65
CA PRO A 10 13.17 -6.52 -3.66
C PRO A 10 12.59 -6.58 -5.07
N ASN A 11 13.16 -5.81 -5.99
CA ASN A 11 12.77 -5.81 -7.40
C ASN A 11 13.91 -5.29 -8.28
N ASN A 12 13.87 -5.63 -9.57
CA ASN A 12 14.89 -5.24 -10.54
C ASN A 12 14.58 -3.91 -11.28
N TYR A 13 13.58 -3.16 -10.82
CA TYR A 13 13.04 -1.98 -11.54
C TYR A 13 13.44 -0.65 -10.89
N ASN A 14 14.34 -0.67 -9.91
CA ASN A 14 14.74 0.51 -9.13
C ASN A 14 13.53 1.27 -8.55
N ARG A 15 12.51 0.53 -8.10
CA ARG A 15 11.30 1.08 -7.48
C ARG A 15 11.31 0.81 -5.98
N GLU A 16 10.88 1.79 -5.20
CA GLU A 16 10.70 1.63 -3.76
C GLU A 16 9.29 1.12 -3.46
N VAL A 17 9.10 -0.20 -3.39
CA VAL A 17 7.80 -0.81 -3.04
C VAL A 17 7.82 -1.28 -1.59
N GLY A 18 6.93 -0.72 -0.77
CA GLY A 18 6.81 -1.04 0.64
C GLY A 18 5.68 -2.03 0.90
N TYR A 19 5.92 -3.05 1.71
CA TYR A 19 4.90 -3.95 2.25
C TYR A 19 4.68 -3.65 3.73
N ILE A 20 3.42 -3.48 4.13
CA ILE A 20 3.01 -3.12 5.48
C ILE A 20 2.08 -4.19 6.03
N SER A 21 2.54 -4.92 7.04
CA SER A 21 1.76 -5.94 7.74
C SER A 21 1.29 -5.51 9.14
N HIS A 22 1.80 -4.39 9.64
CA HIS A 22 1.47 -3.84 10.95
C HIS A 22 1.25 -2.33 10.85
N TYR A 23 0.09 -1.87 11.31
CA TYR A 23 -0.36 -0.48 11.12
C TYR A 23 -0.17 0.41 12.35
N HIS A 24 0.26 -0.15 13.49
CA HIS A 24 0.46 0.60 14.72
C HIS A 24 1.71 1.50 14.65
N GLU A 25 1.60 2.71 15.19
CA GLU A 25 2.71 3.69 15.29
C GLU A 25 3.37 4.06 13.94
N LEU A 26 2.65 3.90 12.83
CA LEU A 26 3.13 4.30 11.51
C LEU A 26 3.02 5.82 11.30
N ASP A 27 4.15 6.48 11.06
CA ASP A 27 4.15 7.87 10.58
C ASP A 27 3.96 7.88 9.07
N ILE A 28 2.74 8.23 8.63
CA ILE A 28 2.36 8.23 7.21
C ILE A 28 3.25 9.11 6.34
N ARG A 29 3.95 10.11 6.89
CA ARG A 29 4.84 10.98 6.12
C ARG A 29 6.02 10.21 5.54
N GLN A 30 6.44 9.12 6.18
CA GLN A 30 7.51 8.26 5.68
C GLN A 30 7.10 7.49 4.43
N LEU A 31 5.80 7.28 4.22
CA LEU A 31 5.26 6.57 3.07
C LEU A 31 5.46 7.34 1.76
N ALA A 32 5.65 8.66 1.83
CA ALA A 32 5.87 9.51 0.67
C ALA A 32 7.21 9.22 -0.05
N LEU A 33 8.08 8.42 0.58
CA LEU A 33 9.37 7.99 0.03
C LEU A 33 9.25 6.76 -0.87
N TYR A 34 8.09 6.08 -0.88
CA TYR A 34 7.86 4.88 -1.66
C TYR A 34 7.20 5.22 -3.01
N ASP A 35 7.48 4.41 -4.02
CA ASP A 35 6.80 4.46 -5.32
C ASP A 35 5.41 3.80 -5.29
N GLY A 36 5.20 2.88 -4.35
CA GLY A 36 3.93 2.21 -4.13
C GLY A 36 3.95 1.36 -2.86
N LEU A 37 2.76 1.06 -2.36
CA LEU A 37 2.58 0.26 -1.15
C LEU A 37 1.73 -0.98 -1.43
N ILE A 38 2.01 -2.02 -0.65
CA ILE A 38 1.19 -3.21 -0.54
C ILE A 38 0.81 -3.35 0.93
N LEU A 39 -0.49 -3.36 1.20
CA LEU A 39 -1.05 -3.41 2.55
C LEU A 39 -1.58 -4.81 2.82
N ASP A 40 -1.08 -5.48 3.86
CA ASP A 40 -1.60 -6.78 4.25
C ASP A 40 -3.02 -6.66 4.83
N TYR A 41 -3.97 -7.38 4.25
CA TYR A 41 -5.38 -7.29 4.66
C TYR A 41 -5.76 -8.14 5.87
N THR A 42 -4.80 -8.82 6.52
CA THR A 42 -5.07 -9.64 7.72
C THR A 42 -5.59 -8.78 8.87
N ASP A 43 -5.05 -7.56 9.04
CA ASP A 43 -5.65 -6.52 9.90
C ASP A 43 -6.46 -5.55 9.03
N GLN A 44 -7.72 -5.93 8.77
CA GLN A 44 -8.64 -5.19 7.92
C GLN A 44 -8.86 -3.76 8.42
N GLN A 45 -9.03 -3.58 9.74
CA GLN A 45 -9.31 -2.29 10.34
C GLN A 45 -8.10 -1.35 10.23
N GLY A 46 -6.90 -1.86 10.52
CA GLY A 46 -5.65 -1.12 10.33
C GLY A 46 -5.43 -0.73 8.87
N CYS A 47 -5.67 -1.66 7.95
CA CYS A 47 -5.58 -1.43 6.51
C CYS A 47 -6.50 -0.29 6.04
N VAL A 48 -7.79 -0.37 6.37
CA VAL A 48 -8.79 0.65 6.01
C VAL A 48 -8.45 2.00 6.64
N ASN A 49 -8.00 2.02 7.89
CA ASN A 49 -7.60 3.25 8.56
C ASN A 49 -6.42 3.91 7.85
N LEU A 50 -5.39 3.14 7.47
CA LEU A 50 -4.25 3.67 6.73
C LEU A 50 -4.66 4.17 5.34
N LEU A 51 -5.48 3.41 4.61
CA LEU A 51 -6.02 3.83 3.32
C LEU A 51 -6.73 5.18 3.43
N ARG A 52 -7.60 5.35 4.43
CA ARG A 52 -8.28 6.63 4.69
C ARG A 52 -7.29 7.76 4.99
N GLN A 53 -6.26 7.50 5.79
CA GLN A 53 -5.24 8.51 6.09
C GLN A 53 -4.48 8.95 4.83
N CYS A 54 -4.07 8.01 3.97
CA CYS A 54 -3.42 8.32 2.71
C CYS A 54 -4.35 9.12 1.77
N ARG A 55 -5.60 8.66 1.59
CA ARG A 55 -6.58 9.30 0.68
C ARG A 55 -7.18 10.60 1.20
N SER A 56 -6.99 10.93 2.47
CA SER A 56 -7.36 12.24 3.03
C SER A 56 -6.16 13.17 3.23
N SER A 57 -4.95 12.73 2.87
CA SER A 57 -3.73 13.51 3.06
C SER A 57 -3.69 14.73 2.14
N PHE A 58 -3.30 15.88 2.69
CA PHE A 58 -3.00 17.09 1.92
C PHE A 58 -1.62 17.05 1.24
N ILE A 59 -0.80 16.04 1.54
CA ILE A 59 0.49 15.82 0.87
C ILE A 59 0.19 15.10 -0.44
N GLY A 60 0.33 15.80 -1.57
CA GLY A 60 -0.06 15.27 -2.88
C GLY A 60 0.61 13.94 -3.25
N THR A 61 1.87 13.73 -2.86
CA THR A 61 2.58 12.46 -3.08
C THR A 61 2.00 11.29 -2.29
N LEU A 62 1.44 11.52 -1.10
CA LEU A 62 0.72 10.49 -0.32
C LEU A 62 -0.67 10.24 -0.88
N TYR A 63 -1.39 11.31 -1.24
CA TYR A 63 -2.72 11.21 -1.81
C TYR A 63 -2.71 10.37 -3.10
N LEU A 64 -1.72 10.60 -3.96
CA LEU A 64 -1.53 9.93 -5.25
C LEU A 64 -0.67 8.65 -5.17
N LEU A 65 -0.24 8.25 -3.97
CA LEU A 65 0.58 7.05 -3.82
C LEU A 65 -0.22 5.82 -4.28
N PRO A 66 0.31 4.99 -5.20
CA PRO A 66 -0.31 3.71 -5.54
C PRO A 66 -0.31 2.78 -4.33
N ILE A 67 -1.47 2.28 -3.94
CA ILE A 67 -1.66 1.41 -2.78
C ILE A 67 -2.50 0.20 -3.19
N PHE A 68 -1.92 -1.00 -3.08
CA PHE A 68 -2.59 -2.26 -3.35
C PHE A 68 -2.89 -3.00 -2.05
N ILE A 69 -4.00 -3.73 -2.03
CA ILE A 69 -4.34 -4.62 -0.93
C ILE A 69 -3.78 -6.00 -1.25
N TYR A 70 -2.96 -6.55 -0.36
CA TYR A 70 -2.58 -7.96 -0.42
C TYR A 70 -3.58 -8.79 0.37
N SER A 71 -4.22 -9.72 -0.32
CA SER A 71 -5.13 -10.69 0.30
C SER A 71 -5.12 -12.00 -0.48
N ILE A 72 -5.11 -13.11 0.26
CA ILE A 72 -5.30 -14.45 -0.31
C ILE A 72 -6.80 -14.71 -0.52
N ASP A 73 -7.64 -14.16 0.36
CA ASP A 73 -9.08 -14.26 0.29
C ASP A 73 -9.67 -13.17 -0.62
N LYS A 74 -10.78 -13.51 -1.30
CA LYS A 74 -11.47 -12.59 -2.22
C LYS A 74 -12.47 -11.65 -1.54
N ASN A 75 -12.69 -11.80 -0.24
CA ASN A 75 -13.70 -11.02 0.48
C ASN A 75 -13.07 -9.78 1.09
N ILE A 76 -12.93 -8.73 0.28
CA ILE A 76 -12.41 -7.43 0.70
C ILE A 76 -13.59 -6.49 0.95
N ASP A 77 -13.49 -5.68 2.00
CA ASP A 77 -14.51 -4.69 2.29
C ASP A 77 -14.62 -3.69 1.13
N PRO A 78 -15.84 -3.36 0.64
CA PRO A 78 -16.01 -2.43 -0.48
C PRO A 78 -15.34 -1.06 -0.27
N ILE A 79 -15.24 -0.59 0.97
CA ILE A 79 -14.54 0.66 1.31
C ILE A 79 -13.05 0.48 1.04
N ALA A 80 -12.45 -0.62 1.48
CA ALA A 80 -11.04 -0.89 1.25
C ALA A 80 -10.74 -0.98 -0.26
N GLU A 81 -11.57 -1.71 -1.01
CA GLU A 81 -11.45 -1.78 -2.47
C GLU A 81 -11.52 -0.39 -3.11
N SER A 82 -12.51 0.43 -2.74
CA SER A 82 -12.73 1.77 -3.31
C SER A 82 -11.60 2.77 -3.02
N LEU A 83 -10.86 2.59 -1.92
CA LEU A 83 -9.76 3.47 -1.52
C LEU A 83 -8.40 2.96 -2.01
N SER A 84 -8.34 1.71 -2.47
CA SER A 84 -7.14 1.08 -3.01
C SER A 84 -7.06 1.25 -4.54
N ASP A 85 -5.87 0.99 -5.08
CA ASP A 85 -5.62 0.90 -6.52
C ASP A 85 -5.76 -0.55 -7.04
N GLY A 86 -6.26 -1.44 -6.20
CA GLY A 86 -6.63 -2.81 -6.53
C GLY A 86 -6.09 -3.85 -5.55
N VAL A 87 -6.54 -5.08 -5.75
CA VAL A 87 -6.16 -6.23 -4.92
C VAL A 87 -5.10 -7.07 -5.65
N VAL A 88 -4.15 -7.59 -4.88
CA VAL A 88 -3.11 -8.53 -5.32
C VAL A 88 -3.11 -9.76 -4.42
N SER A 89 -2.91 -10.92 -5.02
CA SER A 89 -2.86 -12.22 -4.32
C SER A 89 -1.44 -12.77 -4.17
N SER A 90 -0.42 -12.00 -4.58
CA SER A 90 0.99 -12.33 -4.41
C SER A 90 1.80 -11.07 -4.17
N LEU A 91 2.92 -11.21 -3.47
CA LEU A 91 3.91 -10.14 -3.24
C LEU A 91 4.97 -10.07 -4.36
N GLN A 92 4.74 -10.73 -5.50
CA GLN A 92 5.62 -10.63 -6.66
C GLN A 92 5.50 -9.24 -7.27
N VAL A 93 6.58 -8.45 -7.13
CA VAL A 93 6.57 -7.01 -7.37
C VAL A 93 6.40 -6.68 -8.85
N GLU A 94 6.81 -7.56 -9.77
CA GLU A 94 6.66 -7.41 -11.21
C GLU A 94 5.20 -7.13 -11.61
N GLY A 95 4.26 -7.89 -11.03
CA GLY A 95 2.83 -7.74 -11.31
C GLY A 95 2.24 -6.45 -10.73
N VAL A 96 2.83 -5.95 -9.64
CA VAL A 96 2.42 -4.70 -8.98
C VAL A 96 2.95 -3.50 -9.76
N ILE A 97 4.21 -3.53 -10.19
CA ILE A 97 4.84 -2.46 -10.99
C ILE A 97 4.06 -2.24 -12.29
N GLY A 98 3.70 -3.32 -13.00
CA GLY A 98 2.88 -3.20 -14.20
C GLY A 98 1.51 -2.55 -13.98
N LYS A 99 0.96 -2.61 -12.76
CA LYS A 99 -0.25 -1.86 -12.37
C LYS A 99 0.07 -0.41 -12.03
N ILE A 100 1.15 -0.15 -11.31
CA ILE A 100 1.62 1.21 -10.98
C ILE A 100 1.83 2.03 -12.25
N ASP A 101 2.53 1.49 -13.23
CA ASP A 101 2.84 2.21 -14.47
C ASP A 101 1.57 2.50 -15.31
N LYS A 102 0.50 1.72 -15.16
CA LYS A 102 -0.80 1.98 -15.80
C LYS A 102 -1.60 3.10 -15.15
N ILE A 103 -1.36 3.37 -13.87
CA ILE A 103 -2.05 4.45 -13.12
C ILE A 103 -1.37 5.80 -13.37
N ARG A 104 -0.04 5.78 -13.54
CA ARG A 104 0.77 6.99 -13.71
C ARG A 104 0.83 7.54 -15.15
N ASN A 105 0.40 6.76 -16.15
CA ASN A 105 0.34 7.15 -17.56
C ASN A 105 -1.12 7.37 -18.00
#